data_AF-A0A925R388-F1
#
_entry.id   AF-A0A925R388-F1
#
_cell.length_a   1.000
_cell.length_b   1.000
_cell.length_c   1.000
_cell.angle_alpha   90.00
_cell.angle_beta   90.00
_cell.angle_gamma   90.00
#
_symmetry.space_group_name_H-M   'P 1'
#
loop_
_entity.id
_entity.type
_entity.pdbx_description
1 polymer ?
#
loop_
_entity_poly.entity_id
_entity_poly.type
_entity_poly.pdbx_seq_one_letter_code
_entity_poly.pdbx_strand_id
1 'polypeptide(L)'
;MQRFTLSLVMFVAAIALSACASYSHTNHPLAPAAAASAASISAPTPTPTRATFAVSGERGNPRVLMFLALSGGGSRAAYFSAATMLRLQTLFADVDLLNEVDVMSSVSGGSITAALYAATRDTELLSPTLAAALPAQTAGTPLAGRIKVDAQSQALRCSAPLAADELAHLNTLLPLLGAELRRLDTLCRQAPLGHLREWDKTTALELTRRNYLTRWVGNWFWPSNIARYWFTAYDRSDIMAQTLADNLYGTRLLGANISLGGLNPTRPYLLINATTAADQDAPGIIAADEYAFGSVFTFTEQDFRDRINSDIGRYSLARAVMASSAFPLIFPSQTLQDHRPGALQTYCQDDREGELKCTHKQYLHVFDGGNSDNLGLKSIKRALFQMEVDGRLTHDRIVVLLVDAFTRPHGASRLSPDPRGTVGLLLDANLSDAVDSLLQNNRAKLLGEFDSARLRWTDGDCKPETRELPSTLCKALSERPDAALNLTERLVFYHFGFDDVVAADPKHAPLKRKLDTIPTSFKLATGDARLLDEAVDAVITPTNPCLQQIRALVLAETAAAPEAVPTARKVCQDVEGRRR
;
A
#
# COMPACT_ATOMS: atom_id res chain seq x y z
N MET A 1 -22.12 -38.80 -35.05
CA MET A 1 -20.83 -38.86 -34.33
C MET A 1 -19.75 -37.98 -34.93
N GLN A 2 -19.49 -38.01 -36.25
CA GLN A 2 -18.43 -37.18 -36.89
C GLN A 2 -18.53 -35.65 -36.69
N ARG A 3 -19.74 -35.07 -36.62
CA ARG A 3 -19.92 -33.63 -36.38
C ARG A 3 -19.58 -33.19 -34.95
N PHE A 4 -19.68 -34.10 -33.98
CA PHE A 4 -19.35 -33.82 -32.56
C PHE A 4 -17.85 -33.86 -32.31
N THR A 5 -17.14 -34.80 -32.96
CA THR A 5 -15.67 -34.87 -32.92
C THR A 5 -15.03 -33.68 -33.62
N LEU A 6 -15.59 -33.20 -34.73
CA LEU A 6 -15.05 -32.02 -35.43
C LEU A 6 -15.19 -30.74 -34.59
N SER A 7 -16.33 -30.53 -33.91
CA SER A 7 -16.53 -29.38 -33.01
C SER A 7 -15.64 -29.45 -31.77
N LEU A 8 -15.41 -30.64 -31.20
CA LEU A 8 -14.50 -30.82 -30.07
C LEU A 8 -13.04 -30.55 -30.47
N VAL A 9 -12.62 -31.02 -31.64
CA VAL A 9 -11.27 -30.77 -32.17
C VAL A 9 -11.07 -29.30 -32.49
N MET A 10 -12.07 -28.61 -33.07
CA MET A 10 -12.00 -27.16 -33.31
C MET A 10 -12.01 -26.35 -32.02
N PHE A 11 -12.72 -26.79 -30.99
CA PHE A 11 -12.71 -26.15 -29.66
C PHE A 11 -11.36 -26.34 -28.94
N VAL A 12 -10.79 -27.54 -28.99
CA VAL A 12 -9.45 -27.83 -28.46
C VAL A 12 -8.38 -27.08 -29.26
N ALA A 13 -8.51 -26.97 -30.59
CA ALA A 13 -7.62 -26.20 -31.43
C ALA A 13 -7.71 -24.68 -31.15
N ALA A 14 -8.90 -24.15 -30.85
CA ALA A 14 -9.08 -22.76 -30.43
C ALA A 14 -8.48 -22.47 -29.03
N ILE A 15 -8.54 -23.44 -28.12
CA ILE A 15 -7.84 -23.38 -26.83
C ILE A 15 -6.32 -23.47 -27.03
N ALA A 16 -5.84 -24.34 -27.92
CA ALA A 16 -4.42 -24.47 -28.24
C ALA A 16 -3.85 -23.23 -28.95
N LEU A 17 -4.62 -22.59 -29.83
CA LEU A 17 -4.23 -21.35 -30.52
C LEU A 17 -4.23 -20.12 -29.59
N SER A 18 -4.92 -20.18 -28.45
CA SER A 18 -4.83 -19.14 -27.39
C SER A 18 -3.81 -19.48 -26.29
N ALA A 19 -3.36 -20.73 -26.19
CA ALA A 19 -2.31 -21.17 -25.26
C ALA A 19 -0.88 -20.77 -25.69
N CYS A 20 -0.69 -20.27 -26.92
CA CYS A 20 0.61 -19.81 -27.43
C CYS A 20 1.12 -18.49 -26.82
N ALA A 21 0.39 -17.91 -25.87
CA ALA A 21 0.89 -16.78 -25.09
C ALA A 21 1.30 -17.26 -23.69
N SER A 22 2.43 -17.99 -23.63
CA SER A 22 3.10 -18.39 -22.39
C SER A 22 3.70 -17.15 -21.70
N TYR A 23 2.86 -16.27 -21.15
CA TYR A 23 3.35 -15.11 -20.42
C TYR A 23 3.86 -15.57 -19.04
N SER A 24 5.17 -15.82 -18.96
CA SER A 24 5.88 -16.04 -17.69
C SER A 24 6.02 -14.77 -16.84
N HIS A 25 5.61 -13.61 -17.36
CA HIS A 25 5.68 -12.31 -16.72
C HIS A 25 4.46 -11.47 -17.10
N THR A 26 4.19 -10.40 -16.34
CA THR A 26 2.92 -9.65 -16.45
C THR A 26 3.10 -8.14 -16.60
N ASN A 27 4.32 -7.63 -16.46
CA ASN A 27 4.66 -6.24 -16.74
C ASN A 27 4.84 -6.01 -18.24
N HIS A 28 4.62 -4.75 -18.64
CA HIS A 28 4.78 -4.30 -20.02
C HIS A 28 5.97 -3.36 -20.10
N PRO A 29 6.78 -3.41 -21.18
CA PRO A 29 7.86 -2.45 -21.37
C PRO A 29 7.28 -1.04 -21.48
N LEU A 30 8.07 -0.05 -21.02
CA LEU A 30 7.80 1.33 -21.41
C LEU A 30 7.83 1.41 -22.93
N ALA A 31 6.82 2.07 -23.53
CA ALA A 31 6.84 2.32 -24.95
C ALA A 31 8.18 2.99 -25.31
N PRO A 32 8.91 2.52 -26.34
CA PRO A 32 10.13 3.18 -26.74
C PRO A 32 9.79 4.65 -26.98
N ALA A 33 10.57 5.56 -26.38
CA ALA A 33 10.54 6.95 -26.80
C ALA A 33 10.70 6.90 -28.32
N ALA A 34 9.64 7.20 -29.07
CA ALA A 34 9.68 7.19 -30.52
C ALA A 34 10.96 7.94 -30.89
N ALA A 35 11.86 7.28 -31.61
CA ALA A 35 13.13 7.86 -32.01
C ALA A 35 12.82 9.28 -32.47
N ALA A 36 13.33 10.27 -31.72
CA ALA A 36 13.10 11.66 -32.00
C ALA A 36 13.76 11.96 -33.35
N SER A 37 13.05 11.63 -34.44
CA SER A 37 13.24 12.27 -35.71
C SER A 37 12.90 13.72 -35.47
N ALA A 38 13.77 14.60 -35.96
CA ALA A 38 13.69 16.03 -35.79
C ALA A 38 12.39 16.59 -36.39
N ALA A 39 11.29 16.57 -35.62
CA ALA A 39 10.10 17.41 -35.73
C ALA A 39 9.11 17.02 -34.60
N SER A 40 9.19 17.77 -33.50
CA SER A 40 8.17 17.91 -32.44
C SER A 40 7.07 16.84 -32.33
N ILE A 41 7.33 15.74 -31.63
CA ILE A 41 6.31 15.04 -30.84
C ILE A 41 7.01 14.61 -29.55
N SER A 42 6.57 15.15 -28.42
CA SER A 42 7.05 14.77 -27.09
C SER A 42 7.00 13.26 -26.93
N ALA A 43 8.07 12.65 -26.40
CA ALA A 43 8.04 11.26 -25.95
C ALA A 43 6.75 11.00 -25.15
N PRO A 44 6.11 9.82 -25.26
CA PRO A 44 4.90 9.54 -24.51
C PRO A 44 5.22 9.66 -23.02
N THR A 45 4.74 10.73 -22.39
CA THR A 45 4.84 10.92 -20.95
C THR A 45 4.16 9.73 -20.28
N PRO A 46 4.80 9.04 -19.32
CA PRO A 46 4.16 8.00 -18.54
C PRO A 46 2.82 8.52 -18.01
N THR A 47 1.77 7.71 -18.07
CA THR A 47 0.48 8.07 -17.49
C THR A 47 0.69 8.40 -16.02
N PRO A 48 0.37 9.62 -15.54
CA PRO A 48 0.55 9.99 -14.14
C PRO A 48 -0.18 8.98 -13.25
N THR A 49 0.54 8.36 -12.33
CA THR A 49 -0.01 7.37 -11.40
C THR A 49 0.13 7.86 -9.97
N ARG A 50 -0.78 7.41 -9.09
CA ARG A 50 -0.62 7.55 -7.63
C ARG A 50 0.41 6.57 -7.06
N ALA A 51 0.89 5.60 -7.84
CA ALA A 51 1.95 4.70 -7.44
C ALA A 51 3.33 5.29 -7.78
N THR A 52 3.77 6.29 -7.02
CA THR A 52 5.02 7.04 -7.31
C THR A 52 5.62 7.63 -6.04
N PHE A 53 6.95 7.75 -6.00
CA PHE A 53 7.68 8.52 -4.98
C PHE A 53 7.67 10.04 -5.26
N ALA A 54 7.11 10.48 -6.39
CA ALA A 54 6.96 11.89 -6.72
C ALA A 54 5.75 12.52 -6.00
N VAL A 55 5.83 12.62 -4.67
CA VAL A 55 4.76 13.08 -3.78
C VAL A 55 4.64 14.60 -3.79
N SER A 56 3.44 15.15 -3.99
CA SER A 56 3.21 16.60 -3.92
C SER A 56 2.96 17.12 -2.50
N GLY A 57 2.36 16.31 -1.61
CA GLY A 57 1.99 16.75 -0.25
C GLY A 57 0.78 17.70 -0.20
N GLU A 58 -0.01 17.73 -1.27
CA GLU A 58 -1.10 18.71 -1.45
C GLU A 58 -2.49 18.10 -1.21
N ARG A 59 -2.59 16.93 -0.57
CA ARG A 59 -3.90 16.30 -0.34
C ARG A 59 -4.62 16.94 0.86
N GLY A 60 -3.90 17.11 1.96
CA GLY A 60 -4.39 17.72 3.19
C GLY A 60 -3.95 19.18 3.34
N ASN A 61 -3.56 19.55 4.57
CA ASN A 61 -2.87 20.80 4.85
C ASN A 61 -1.49 20.81 4.16
N PRO A 62 -1.20 21.76 3.25
CA PRO A 62 0.05 21.77 2.47
C PRO A 62 1.32 22.03 3.30
N ARG A 63 1.18 22.40 4.58
CA ARG A 63 2.31 22.51 5.52
C ARG A 63 2.64 21.21 6.24
N VAL A 64 1.80 20.19 6.12
CA VAL A 64 1.91 18.91 6.81
C VAL A 64 2.03 17.79 5.77
N LEU A 65 3.12 17.04 5.82
CA LEU A 65 3.29 15.83 5.02
C LEU A 65 2.90 14.62 5.87
N MET A 66 1.82 13.93 5.51
CA MET A 66 1.30 12.83 6.31
C MET A 66 1.44 11.48 5.61
N PHE A 67 2.03 10.52 6.33
CA PHE A 67 2.19 9.14 5.90
C PHE A 67 1.36 8.19 6.75
N LEU A 68 0.85 7.14 6.13
CA LEU A 68 0.21 6.01 6.78
C LEU A 68 0.88 4.70 6.33
N ALA A 69 1.50 4.01 7.28
CA ALA A 69 2.11 2.70 7.08
C ALA A 69 1.13 1.61 7.54
N LEU A 70 0.89 0.59 6.71
CA LEU A 70 -0.02 -0.51 7.00
C LEU A 70 0.74 -1.84 6.93
N SER A 71 0.89 -2.50 8.08
CA SER A 71 1.72 -3.70 8.23
C SER A 71 1.16 -4.93 7.50
N GLY A 72 2.02 -5.96 7.39
CA GLY A 72 1.62 -7.32 7.05
C GLY A 72 0.84 -8.02 8.17
N GLY A 73 0.39 -9.26 7.88
CA GLY A 73 -0.40 -10.09 8.83
C GLY A 73 -1.71 -10.67 8.26
N GLY A 74 -1.83 -10.75 6.93
CA GLY A 74 -2.99 -11.37 6.25
C GLY A 74 -4.31 -10.64 6.52
N SER A 75 -5.41 -11.38 6.60
CA SER A 75 -6.76 -10.85 6.78
C SER A 75 -6.95 -10.10 8.11
N ARG A 76 -6.20 -10.44 9.15
CA ARG A 76 -6.18 -9.69 10.42
C ARG A 76 -5.66 -8.28 10.19
N ALA A 77 -4.52 -8.15 9.52
CA ALA A 77 -3.93 -6.86 9.18
C ALA A 77 -4.81 -6.05 8.23
N ALA A 78 -5.40 -6.70 7.22
CA ALA A 78 -6.33 -6.04 6.30
C ALA A 78 -7.53 -5.43 7.06
N TYR A 79 -8.20 -6.23 7.89
CA TYR A 79 -9.36 -5.75 8.64
C TYR A 79 -9.00 -4.68 9.68
N PHE A 80 -7.93 -4.89 10.46
CA PHE A 80 -7.47 -3.92 11.46
C PHE A 80 -7.07 -2.57 10.82
N SER A 81 -6.42 -2.62 9.65
CA SER A 81 -6.11 -1.43 8.86
C SER A 81 -7.38 -0.71 8.41
N ALA A 82 -8.37 -1.44 7.89
CA ALA A 82 -9.62 -0.85 7.41
C ALA A 82 -10.42 -0.20 8.55
N ALA A 83 -10.56 -0.92 9.67
CA ALA A 83 -11.22 -0.41 10.87
C ALA A 83 -10.51 0.85 11.41
N THR A 84 -9.17 0.82 11.46
CA THR A 84 -8.37 1.99 11.86
C THR A 84 -8.56 3.18 10.92
N MET A 85 -8.48 2.97 9.61
CA MET A 85 -8.68 4.05 8.62
C MET A 85 -10.07 4.66 8.72
N LEU A 86 -11.12 3.84 8.81
CA LEU A 86 -12.50 4.30 9.01
C LEU A 86 -12.67 5.05 10.34
N ARG A 87 -11.93 4.65 11.38
CA ARG A 87 -11.93 5.36 12.65
C ARG A 87 -11.23 6.70 12.55
N LEU A 88 -10.06 6.78 11.90
CA LEU A 88 -9.33 8.04 11.65
C LEU A 88 -10.17 9.04 10.84
N GLN A 89 -11.00 8.54 9.92
CA GLN A 89 -11.91 9.36 9.11
C GLN A 89 -12.98 10.08 9.93
N THR A 90 -13.42 9.47 11.03
CA THR A 90 -14.56 9.92 11.85
C THR A 90 -14.17 10.25 13.29
N LEU A 91 -12.86 10.30 13.57
CA LEU A 91 -12.35 10.43 14.93
C LEU A 91 -12.71 11.77 15.55
N PHE A 92 -12.58 12.84 14.76
CA PHE A 92 -12.83 14.21 15.17
C PHE A 92 -13.89 14.84 14.28
N ALA A 93 -14.71 15.72 14.85
CA ALA A 93 -15.80 16.37 14.11
C ALA A 93 -15.29 17.45 13.14
N ASP A 94 -14.14 18.05 13.44
CA ASP A 94 -13.56 19.17 12.70
C ASP A 94 -12.47 18.75 11.70
N VAL A 95 -11.86 17.58 11.88
CA VAL A 95 -10.84 17.05 10.96
C VAL A 95 -11.05 15.57 10.66
N ASP A 96 -10.88 15.23 9.39
CA ASP A 96 -10.81 13.85 8.90
C ASP A 96 -9.32 13.51 8.70
N LEU A 97 -8.73 12.80 9.66
CA LEU A 97 -7.30 12.49 9.61
C LEU A 97 -6.93 11.56 8.45
N LEU A 98 -7.87 10.74 7.96
CA LEU A 98 -7.61 9.88 6.81
C LEU A 98 -7.52 10.72 5.52
N ASN A 99 -8.30 11.79 5.41
CA ASN A 99 -8.23 12.73 4.29
C ASN A 99 -6.95 13.57 4.25
N GLU A 100 -6.19 13.62 5.34
CA GLU A 100 -4.92 14.35 5.43
C GLU A 100 -3.72 13.49 5.01
N VAL A 101 -3.86 12.15 4.97
CA VAL A 101 -2.79 11.24 4.53
C VAL A 101 -2.41 11.51 3.08
N ASP A 102 -1.17 11.91 2.82
CA ASP A 102 -0.65 12.11 1.46
C ASP A 102 -0.16 10.81 0.85
N VAL A 103 0.44 9.92 1.65
CA VAL A 103 1.08 8.69 1.18
C VAL A 103 0.70 7.51 2.07
N MET A 104 0.29 6.41 1.46
CA MET A 104 0.14 5.12 2.11
C MET A 104 1.26 4.19 1.67
N SER A 105 2.02 3.63 2.62
CA SER A 105 2.89 2.49 2.34
C SER A 105 2.33 1.23 3.00
N SER A 106 2.35 0.13 2.27
CA SER A 106 1.62 -1.07 2.69
C SER A 106 2.34 -2.36 2.32
N VAL A 107 2.06 -3.39 3.12
CA VAL A 107 2.67 -4.71 3.02
C VAL A 107 1.60 -5.78 3.19
N SER A 108 1.61 -6.82 2.34
CA SER A 108 0.80 -8.03 2.49
C SER A 108 -0.68 -7.72 2.79
N GLY A 109 -1.20 -8.13 3.96
CA GLY A 109 -2.56 -7.81 4.41
C GLY A 109 -2.89 -6.30 4.44
N GLY A 110 -1.96 -5.44 4.84
CA GLY A 110 -2.13 -3.98 4.77
C GLY A 110 -2.32 -3.48 3.34
N SER A 111 -1.66 -4.13 2.36
CA SER A 111 -1.80 -3.79 0.93
C SER A 111 -3.20 -4.05 0.38
N ILE A 112 -3.94 -5.02 0.94
CA ILE A 112 -5.35 -5.27 0.58
C ILE A 112 -6.18 -4.01 0.85
N THR A 113 -6.02 -3.43 2.03
CA THR A 113 -6.80 -2.26 2.46
C THR A 113 -6.32 -0.98 1.81
N ALA A 114 -5.00 -0.77 1.72
CA ALA A 114 -4.42 0.40 1.06
C ALA A 114 -4.87 0.52 -0.40
N ALA A 115 -4.78 -0.60 -1.13
CA ALA A 115 -5.25 -0.71 -2.51
C ALA A 115 -6.76 -0.52 -2.61
N LEU A 116 -7.55 -1.06 -1.69
CA LEU A 116 -9.00 -0.89 -1.67
C LEU A 116 -9.35 0.60 -1.51
N TYR A 117 -8.73 1.31 -0.57
CA TYR A 117 -8.97 2.75 -0.38
C TYR A 117 -8.54 3.56 -1.61
N ALA A 118 -7.36 3.26 -2.17
CA ALA A 118 -6.86 3.93 -3.38
C ALA A 118 -7.72 3.67 -4.64
N ALA A 119 -8.45 2.54 -4.68
CA ALA A 119 -9.32 2.14 -5.79
C ALA A 119 -10.81 2.42 -5.55
N THR A 120 -11.15 3.16 -4.48
CA THR A 120 -12.53 3.54 -4.15
C THR A 120 -12.70 5.05 -4.17
N ARG A 121 -13.94 5.50 -4.16
CA ARG A 121 -14.31 6.92 -4.09
C ARG A 121 -15.22 7.25 -2.92
N ASP A 122 -15.25 8.52 -2.55
CA ASP A 122 -16.27 9.07 -1.66
C ASP A 122 -17.46 9.58 -2.48
N THR A 123 -18.67 9.40 -1.96
CA THR A 123 -19.91 9.91 -2.57
C THR A 123 -20.57 11.01 -1.75
N GLU A 124 -20.17 11.13 -0.48
CA GLU A 124 -20.69 12.09 0.47
C GLU A 124 -19.57 12.66 1.34
N LEU A 125 -19.73 13.91 1.75
CA LEU A 125 -18.92 14.55 2.78
C LEU A 125 -19.85 14.98 3.91
N LEU A 126 -19.58 14.51 5.13
CA LEU A 126 -20.27 14.99 6.31
C LEU A 126 -19.54 16.22 6.87
N SER A 127 -20.13 17.40 6.70
CA SER A 127 -19.61 18.65 7.25
C SER A 127 -20.77 19.57 7.65
N PRO A 128 -21.23 19.50 8.92
CA PRO A 128 -22.35 20.32 9.40
C PRO A 128 -22.12 21.83 9.25
N THR A 129 -20.89 22.29 9.48
CA THR A 129 -20.49 23.69 9.34
C THR A 129 -20.62 24.17 7.90
N LEU A 130 -20.08 23.40 6.95
CA LEU A 130 -20.18 23.73 5.53
C LEU A 130 -21.61 23.59 5.01
N ALA A 131 -22.32 22.52 5.40
CA ALA A 131 -23.72 22.28 5.03
C ALA A 131 -24.64 23.44 5.45
N ALA A 132 -24.38 24.08 6.59
CA ALA A 132 -25.12 25.24 7.05
C ALA A 132 -24.75 26.54 6.30
N ALA A 133 -23.47 26.73 5.98
CA ALA A 133 -22.98 27.96 5.37
C ALA A 133 -23.22 28.03 3.85
N LEU A 134 -23.08 26.92 3.14
CA LEU A 134 -23.02 26.86 1.68
C LEU A 134 -24.31 27.28 0.95
N PRO A 135 -25.53 26.89 1.40
CA PRO A 135 -26.76 27.21 0.67
C PRO A 135 -26.97 28.71 0.44
N ALA A 136 -26.69 29.54 1.45
CA ALA A 136 -26.81 31.00 1.34
C ALA A 136 -25.81 31.61 0.33
N GLN A 137 -24.63 31.01 0.20
CA GLN A 137 -23.58 31.50 -0.71
C GLN A 137 -23.76 31.01 -2.15
N THR A 138 -24.41 29.86 -2.35
CA THR A 138 -24.59 29.27 -3.69
C THR A 138 -25.94 29.57 -4.33
N ALA A 139 -26.89 30.16 -3.59
CA ALA A 139 -28.24 30.42 -4.08
C ALA A 139 -28.23 31.27 -5.36
N GLY A 140 -28.95 30.82 -6.40
CA GLY A 140 -29.01 31.50 -7.69
C GLY A 140 -27.76 31.35 -8.56
N THR A 141 -26.74 30.59 -8.13
CA THR A 141 -25.53 30.28 -8.91
C THR A 141 -25.58 28.85 -9.48
N PRO A 142 -24.77 28.51 -10.50
CA PRO A 142 -24.62 27.14 -10.97
C PRO A 142 -24.14 26.15 -9.88
N LEU A 143 -23.51 26.63 -8.81
CA LEU A 143 -23.04 25.79 -7.70
C LEU A 143 -24.19 25.14 -6.92
N ALA A 144 -25.37 25.79 -6.83
CA ALA A 144 -26.53 25.21 -6.14
C ALA A 144 -27.06 23.93 -6.82
N GLY A 145 -26.86 23.79 -8.13
CA GLY A 145 -27.19 22.55 -8.86
C GLY A 145 -26.12 21.47 -8.74
N ARG A 146 -24.86 21.87 -8.48
CA ARG A 146 -23.69 20.98 -8.42
C ARG A 146 -23.44 20.41 -7.04
N ILE A 147 -23.60 21.22 -6.00
CA ILE A 147 -23.40 20.84 -4.61
C ILE A 147 -24.77 20.74 -3.95
N LYS A 148 -25.17 19.52 -3.65
CA LYS A 148 -26.43 19.24 -2.94
C LYS A 148 -26.13 18.99 -1.47
N VAL A 149 -26.92 19.64 -0.61
CA VAL A 149 -26.88 19.42 0.83
C VAL A 149 -28.12 18.63 1.21
N ASP A 150 -27.93 17.49 1.87
CA ASP A 150 -29.02 16.72 2.46
C ASP A 150 -29.48 17.40 3.76
N ALA A 151 -30.76 17.73 3.83
CA ALA A 151 -31.32 18.49 4.96
C ALA A 151 -31.40 17.67 6.27
N GLN A 152 -31.40 16.33 6.20
CA GLN A 152 -31.50 15.46 7.37
C GLN A 152 -30.13 15.04 7.89
N SER A 153 -29.25 14.59 6.99
CA SER A 153 -27.93 14.07 7.37
C SER A 153 -26.85 15.14 7.39
N GLN A 154 -27.10 16.34 6.84
CA GLN A 154 -26.10 17.37 6.60
C GLN A 154 -24.94 16.89 5.70
N ALA A 155 -25.17 15.82 4.93
CA ALA A 155 -24.20 15.32 3.97
C ALA A 155 -24.20 16.19 2.71
N LEU A 156 -23.02 16.54 2.22
CA LEU A 156 -22.82 17.20 0.94
C LEU A 156 -22.56 16.14 -0.14
N ARG A 157 -23.15 16.33 -1.32
CA ARG A 157 -22.96 15.51 -2.52
C ARG A 157 -22.62 16.41 -3.70
N CYS A 158 -21.67 15.98 -4.53
CA CYS A 158 -21.31 16.69 -5.76
C CYS A 158 -21.75 15.90 -7.00
N SER A 159 -22.23 16.60 -8.02
CA SER A 159 -22.54 16.02 -9.34
C SER A 159 -21.44 16.22 -10.39
N ALA A 160 -20.52 17.17 -10.17
CA ALA A 160 -19.41 17.48 -11.06
C ALA A 160 -18.24 18.13 -10.30
N PRO A 161 -17.01 18.14 -10.85
CA PRO A 161 -15.89 18.91 -10.32
C PRO A 161 -16.19 20.41 -10.26
N LEU A 162 -15.53 21.09 -9.31
CA LEU A 162 -15.54 22.55 -9.22
C LEU A 162 -14.48 23.13 -10.16
N ALA A 163 -14.79 24.26 -10.79
CA ALA A 163 -13.78 25.02 -11.51
C ALA A 163 -12.89 25.79 -10.51
N ALA A 164 -11.65 26.10 -10.92
CA ALA A 164 -10.67 26.72 -10.04
C ALA A 164 -11.10 28.12 -9.55
N ASP A 165 -11.79 28.88 -10.41
CA ASP A 165 -12.39 30.18 -10.08
C ASP A 165 -13.56 30.04 -9.09
N GLU A 166 -14.37 28.99 -9.20
CA GLU A 166 -15.44 28.72 -8.24
C GLU A 166 -14.90 28.37 -6.85
N LEU A 167 -13.87 27.53 -6.80
CA LEU A 167 -13.20 27.20 -5.54
C LEU A 167 -12.54 28.45 -4.92
N ALA A 168 -11.88 29.29 -5.74
CA ALA A 168 -11.31 30.55 -5.27
C ALA A 168 -12.39 31.52 -4.75
N HIS A 169 -13.54 31.58 -5.42
CA HIS A 169 -14.68 32.38 -4.99
C HIS A 169 -15.24 31.89 -3.65
N LEU A 170 -15.45 30.58 -3.49
CA LEU A 170 -15.90 29.99 -2.21
C LEU A 170 -14.90 30.26 -1.07
N ASN A 171 -13.60 30.16 -1.33
CA ASN A 171 -12.57 30.51 -0.34
C ASN A 171 -12.63 31.98 0.07
N THR A 172 -13.02 32.88 -0.83
CA THR A 172 -13.20 34.31 -0.52
C THR A 172 -14.43 34.55 0.35
N LEU A 173 -15.53 33.82 0.09
CA LEU A 173 -16.78 33.94 0.83
C LEU A 173 -16.73 33.27 2.21
N LEU A 174 -15.98 32.18 2.35
CA LEU A 174 -15.90 31.35 3.54
C LEU A 174 -14.44 31.17 4.00
N PRO A 175 -13.71 32.25 4.32
CA PRO A 175 -12.27 32.20 4.58
C PRO A 175 -11.88 31.37 5.81
N LEU A 176 -12.83 31.15 6.74
CA LEU A 176 -12.61 30.33 7.94
C LEU A 176 -12.85 28.83 7.71
N LEU A 177 -13.34 28.42 6.53
CA LEU A 177 -13.69 27.04 6.19
C LEU A 177 -12.77 26.43 5.11
N GLY A 178 -11.53 26.93 5.00
CA GLY A 178 -10.59 26.48 3.97
C GLY A 178 -10.35 24.97 3.97
N ALA A 179 -10.24 24.35 5.16
CA ALA A 179 -10.07 22.90 5.29
C ALA A 179 -11.29 22.11 4.82
N GLU A 180 -12.50 22.54 5.18
CA GLU A 180 -13.76 21.97 4.69
C GLU A 180 -13.91 22.15 3.17
N LEU A 181 -13.52 23.30 2.63
CA LEU A 181 -13.57 23.57 1.18
C LEU A 181 -12.58 22.69 0.40
N ARG A 182 -11.39 22.41 0.94
CA ARG A 182 -10.45 21.43 0.34
C ARG A 182 -11.06 20.02 0.30
N ARG A 183 -11.76 19.62 1.36
CA ARG A 183 -12.49 18.33 1.41
C ARG A 183 -13.66 18.30 0.42
N LEU A 184 -14.41 19.40 0.29
CA LEU A 184 -15.49 19.52 -0.69
C LEU A 184 -14.96 19.43 -2.13
N ASP A 185 -13.87 20.13 -2.44
CA ASP A 185 -13.23 20.04 -3.75
C ASP A 185 -12.75 18.61 -4.05
N THR A 186 -12.14 17.95 -3.06
CA THR A 186 -11.75 16.53 -3.14
C THR A 186 -12.95 15.63 -3.42
N LEU A 187 -14.09 15.84 -2.76
CA LEU A 187 -15.32 15.11 -3.05
C LEU A 187 -15.82 15.39 -4.48
N CYS A 188 -15.87 16.66 -4.89
CA CYS A 188 -16.39 17.05 -6.20
C CYS A 188 -15.53 16.52 -7.36
N ARG A 189 -14.21 16.46 -7.19
CA ARG A 189 -13.28 15.82 -8.16
C ARG A 189 -13.55 14.32 -8.34
N GLN A 190 -14.21 13.66 -7.38
CA GLN A 190 -14.57 12.24 -7.46
C GLN A 190 -15.93 11.97 -8.12
N ALA A 191 -16.72 13.01 -8.41
CA ALA A 191 -18.03 12.85 -9.06
C ALA A 191 -17.97 12.07 -10.40
N PRO A 192 -16.98 12.29 -11.30
CA PRO A 192 -16.85 11.53 -12.55
C PRO A 192 -16.41 10.06 -12.35
N LEU A 193 -15.92 9.69 -11.16
CA LEU A 193 -15.35 8.37 -10.89
C LEU A 193 -16.42 7.31 -10.59
N GLY A 194 -17.62 7.42 -11.16
CA GLY A 194 -18.76 6.53 -10.92
C GLY A 194 -18.52 5.04 -11.21
N HIS A 195 -17.45 4.72 -11.93
CA HIS A 195 -17.01 3.36 -12.20
C HIS A 195 -16.24 2.73 -11.01
N LEU A 196 -15.75 3.53 -10.07
CA LEU A 196 -15.10 3.05 -8.84
C LEU A 196 -16.14 2.73 -7.77
N ARG A 197 -15.79 1.76 -6.92
CA ARG A 197 -16.58 1.38 -5.75
C ARG A 197 -16.58 2.51 -4.70
N GLU A 198 -17.66 2.61 -3.94
CA GLU A 198 -17.77 3.56 -2.83
C GLU A 198 -16.97 3.09 -1.61
N TRP A 199 -16.29 4.03 -0.94
CA TRP A 199 -15.63 3.80 0.33
C TRP A 199 -16.61 4.08 1.48
N ASP A 200 -17.22 3.02 1.99
CA ASP A 200 -18.08 3.07 3.17
C ASP A 200 -17.71 1.98 4.18
N LYS A 201 -18.04 2.22 5.45
CA LYS A 201 -17.70 1.31 6.56
C LYS A 201 -18.20 -0.11 6.34
N THR A 202 -19.43 -0.28 5.86
CA THR A 202 -20.05 -1.60 5.70
C THR A 202 -19.33 -2.38 4.62
N THR A 203 -19.16 -1.79 3.44
CA THR A 203 -18.50 -2.43 2.30
C THR A 203 -17.04 -2.72 2.58
N ALA A 204 -16.29 -1.75 3.12
CA ALA A 204 -14.85 -1.90 3.37
C ALA A 204 -14.57 -3.03 4.38
N LEU A 205 -15.32 -3.09 5.49
CA LEU A 205 -15.17 -4.15 6.50
C LEU A 205 -15.69 -5.50 6.00
N GLU A 206 -16.75 -5.55 5.18
CA GLU A 206 -17.21 -6.80 4.58
C GLU A 206 -16.16 -7.40 3.64
N LEU A 207 -15.58 -6.56 2.78
CA LEU A 207 -14.58 -6.99 1.80
C LEU A 207 -13.30 -7.47 2.47
N THR A 208 -12.77 -6.73 3.43
CA THR A 208 -11.51 -7.10 4.12
C THR A 208 -11.64 -8.34 5.02
N ARG A 209 -12.85 -8.64 5.52
CA ARG A 209 -13.14 -9.87 6.27
C ARG A 209 -13.38 -11.10 5.39
N ARG A 210 -13.67 -10.89 4.10
CA ARG A 210 -14.14 -11.94 3.18
C ARG A 210 -13.15 -13.10 3.09
N ASN A 211 -13.70 -14.31 2.99
CA ASN A 211 -12.90 -15.51 2.79
C ASN A 211 -12.47 -15.64 1.32
N TYR A 212 -11.29 -15.11 1.01
CA TYR A 212 -10.70 -15.18 -0.32
C TYR A 212 -10.10 -16.57 -0.60
N LEU A 213 -9.72 -17.34 0.42
CA LEU A 213 -9.20 -18.69 0.25
C LEU A 213 -10.22 -19.62 -0.42
N THR A 214 -11.47 -19.64 0.06
CA THR A 214 -12.52 -20.48 -0.54
C THR A 214 -12.86 -20.06 -1.96
N ARG A 215 -12.86 -18.74 -2.25
CA ARG A 215 -13.08 -18.22 -3.61
C ARG A 215 -11.93 -18.58 -4.54
N TRP A 216 -10.70 -18.49 -4.05
CA TRP A 216 -9.51 -18.89 -4.77
C TRP A 216 -9.53 -20.38 -5.11
N VAL A 217 -9.80 -21.26 -4.13
CA VAL A 217 -9.97 -22.70 -4.38
C VAL A 217 -11.09 -22.94 -5.40
N GLY A 218 -12.21 -22.23 -5.32
CA GLY A 218 -13.26 -22.31 -6.35
C GLY A 218 -12.77 -21.86 -7.72
N ASN A 219 -12.00 -20.76 -7.80
CA ASN A 219 -11.44 -20.21 -9.02
C ASN A 219 -10.48 -21.18 -9.72
N TRP A 220 -9.78 -22.03 -8.99
CA TRP A 220 -8.94 -23.08 -9.60
C TRP A 220 -9.71 -24.01 -10.54
N PHE A 221 -10.95 -24.35 -10.18
CA PHE A 221 -11.75 -25.31 -10.94
C PHE A 221 -12.51 -24.68 -12.12
N TRP A 222 -12.31 -23.39 -12.40
CA TRP A 222 -12.84 -22.79 -13.62
C TRP A 222 -12.11 -23.36 -14.84
N PRO A 223 -12.81 -23.83 -15.89
CA PRO A 223 -12.16 -24.48 -17.04
C PRO A 223 -11.03 -23.66 -17.68
N SER A 224 -11.18 -22.33 -17.73
CA SER A 224 -10.16 -21.42 -18.25
C SER A 224 -8.93 -21.32 -17.34
N ASN A 225 -9.09 -21.45 -16.02
CA ASN A 225 -7.98 -21.47 -15.07
C ASN A 225 -7.26 -22.81 -15.08
N ILE A 226 -7.99 -23.93 -15.16
CA ILE A 226 -7.40 -25.26 -15.35
C ILE A 226 -6.54 -25.26 -16.63
N ALA A 227 -7.10 -24.82 -17.75
CA ALA A 227 -6.38 -24.79 -19.02
C ALA A 227 -5.13 -23.89 -18.93
N ARG A 228 -5.24 -22.67 -18.39
CA ARG A 228 -4.08 -21.79 -18.21
C ARG A 228 -3.03 -22.41 -17.28
N TYR A 229 -3.44 -23.01 -16.18
CA TYR A 229 -2.53 -23.60 -15.18
C TYR A 229 -1.72 -24.78 -15.73
N TRP A 230 -2.34 -25.65 -16.52
CA TRP A 230 -1.66 -26.84 -17.07
C TRP A 230 -0.85 -26.57 -18.34
N PHE A 231 -1.21 -25.54 -19.11
CA PHE A 231 -0.64 -25.31 -20.44
C PHE A 231 0.16 -24.01 -20.56
N THR A 232 0.28 -23.21 -19.49
CA THR A 232 1.05 -21.96 -19.48
C THR A 232 1.83 -21.80 -18.18
N ALA A 233 2.50 -20.66 -17.98
CA ALA A 233 3.15 -20.31 -16.72
C ALA A 233 2.17 -19.78 -15.64
N TYR A 234 0.86 -19.77 -15.94
CA TYR A 234 -0.18 -19.29 -15.03
C TYR A 234 -0.24 -20.15 -13.77
N ASP A 235 -0.17 -19.52 -12.60
CA ASP A 235 0.03 -20.24 -11.35
C ASP A 235 -0.98 -19.88 -10.25
N ARG A 236 -0.67 -20.32 -9.04
CA ARG A 236 -1.47 -20.13 -7.83
C ARG A 236 -1.63 -18.66 -7.45
N SER A 237 -0.58 -17.86 -7.65
CA SER A 237 -0.54 -16.42 -7.41
C SER A 237 -1.37 -15.67 -8.44
N ASP A 238 -1.34 -16.10 -9.71
CA ASP A 238 -2.20 -15.55 -10.75
C ASP A 238 -3.68 -15.75 -10.45
N ILE A 239 -4.07 -16.97 -10.06
CA ILE A 239 -5.47 -17.27 -9.71
C ILE A 239 -5.92 -16.41 -8.53
N MET A 240 -5.05 -16.21 -7.52
CA MET A 240 -5.38 -15.36 -6.37
C MET A 240 -5.48 -13.88 -6.78
N ALA A 241 -4.59 -13.39 -7.64
CA ALA A 241 -4.67 -12.03 -8.17
C ALA A 241 -5.99 -11.81 -8.92
N GLN A 242 -6.42 -12.79 -9.73
CA GLN A 242 -7.74 -12.78 -10.35
C GLN A 242 -8.87 -12.79 -9.29
N THR A 243 -8.76 -13.64 -8.26
CA THR A 243 -9.74 -13.68 -7.17
C THR A 243 -9.88 -12.32 -6.48
N LEU A 244 -8.78 -11.62 -6.20
CA LEU A 244 -8.81 -10.28 -5.62
C LEU A 244 -9.41 -9.26 -6.60
N ALA A 245 -8.99 -9.26 -7.86
CA ALA A 245 -9.55 -8.35 -8.86
C ALA A 245 -11.08 -8.47 -8.97
N ASP A 246 -11.59 -9.70 -9.09
CA ASP A 246 -13.02 -9.97 -9.32
C ASP A 246 -13.89 -9.73 -8.07
N ASN A 247 -13.32 -9.89 -6.87
CA ASN A 247 -14.10 -9.97 -5.63
C ASN A 247 -13.78 -8.90 -4.59
N LEU A 248 -12.74 -8.09 -4.80
CA LEU A 248 -12.32 -7.00 -3.92
C LEU A 248 -12.36 -5.67 -4.65
N TYR A 249 -11.55 -5.51 -5.71
CA TYR A 249 -11.35 -4.21 -6.38
C TYR A 249 -12.39 -3.91 -7.46
N GLY A 250 -12.85 -4.92 -8.20
CA GLY A 250 -13.83 -4.75 -9.26
C GLY A 250 -15.22 -4.34 -8.75
N THR A 251 -15.97 -3.64 -9.61
CA THR A 251 -17.41 -3.38 -9.42
C THR A 251 -18.26 -4.55 -9.95
N ARG A 252 -19.45 -4.75 -9.37
CA ARG A 252 -20.33 -5.88 -9.74
C ARG A 252 -20.99 -5.62 -11.10
N LEU A 253 -20.49 -6.28 -12.14
CA LEU A 253 -21.20 -7.07 -13.15
C LEU A 253 -20.22 -7.61 -14.22
N LEU A 254 -19.01 -7.02 -14.33
CA LEU A 254 -18.05 -7.34 -15.40
C LEU A 254 -16.56 -7.42 -14.98
N GLY A 255 -16.23 -7.45 -13.68
CA GLY A 255 -14.86 -7.74 -13.23
C GLY A 255 -13.79 -6.82 -13.81
N ALA A 256 -13.97 -5.49 -13.68
CA ALA A 256 -13.01 -4.52 -14.19
C ALA A 256 -11.68 -4.64 -13.42
N ASN A 257 -10.63 -5.09 -14.11
CA ASN A 257 -9.26 -5.05 -13.60
C ASN A 257 -8.80 -3.60 -13.46
N ILE A 258 -8.58 -3.15 -12.24
CA ILE A 258 -8.00 -1.84 -11.95
C ILE A 258 -6.48 -1.96 -12.09
N SER A 259 -5.88 -1.11 -12.93
CA SER A 259 -4.43 -0.94 -13.01
C SER A 259 -3.96 0.14 -12.04
N LEU A 260 -2.66 0.21 -11.76
CA LEU A 260 -2.08 1.26 -10.92
C LEU A 260 -2.21 2.67 -11.56
N GLY A 261 -2.39 2.77 -12.87
CA GLY A 261 -2.75 4.02 -13.56
C GLY A 261 -4.23 4.40 -13.40
N GLY A 262 -5.09 3.44 -13.03
CA GLY A 262 -6.53 3.65 -12.81
C GLY A 262 -6.92 3.92 -11.35
N LEU A 263 -5.94 4.21 -10.49
CA LEU A 263 -6.21 4.59 -9.10
C LEU A 263 -6.94 5.93 -9.02
N ASN A 264 -7.72 6.13 -7.96
CA ASN A 264 -8.41 7.40 -7.74
C ASN A 264 -7.37 8.53 -7.54
N PRO A 265 -7.34 9.55 -8.42
CA PRO A 265 -6.34 10.61 -8.38
C PRO A 265 -6.49 11.56 -7.17
N THR A 266 -7.56 11.42 -6.39
CA THR A 266 -7.77 12.20 -5.15
C THR A 266 -7.38 11.43 -3.89
N ARG A 267 -7.07 10.13 -4.01
CA ARG A 267 -6.59 9.29 -2.89
C ARG A 267 -5.09 9.50 -2.65
N PRO A 268 -4.56 9.05 -1.49
CA PRO A 268 -3.12 9.11 -1.21
C PRO A 268 -2.28 8.43 -2.29
N TYR A 269 -1.02 8.82 -2.42
CA TYR A 269 -0.02 8.06 -3.16
C TYR A 269 0.12 6.66 -2.53
N LEU A 270 0.23 5.62 -3.35
CA LEU A 270 0.21 4.23 -2.89
C LEU A 270 1.57 3.55 -3.16
N LEU A 271 2.22 3.12 -2.09
CA LEU A 271 3.49 2.38 -2.12
C LEU A 271 3.26 0.95 -1.64
N ILE A 272 3.20 -0.01 -2.56
CA ILE A 272 3.08 -1.43 -2.22
C ILE A 272 4.46 -2.06 -2.24
N ASN A 273 4.86 -2.67 -1.14
CA ASN A 273 6.19 -3.26 -0.97
C ASN A 273 6.15 -4.76 -1.23
N ALA A 274 7.15 -5.28 -1.93
CA ALA A 274 7.45 -6.69 -2.06
C ALA A 274 8.94 -6.94 -1.82
N THR A 275 9.30 -8.20 -1.60
CA THR A 275 10.67 -8.64 -1.38
C THR A 275 11.24 -9.22 -2.67
N THR A 276 12.46 -8.83 -3.03
CA THR A 276 13.18 -9.38 -4.16
C THR A 276 13.67 -10.81 -3.89
N ALA A 277 13.51 -11.68 -4.88
CA ALA A 277 14.04 -13.04 -4.94
C ALA A 277 14.95 -13.21 -6.18
N ALA A 278 15.79 -12.21 -6.46
CA ALA A 278 16.73 -12.26 -7.57
C ALA A 278 18.10 -12.75 -7.10
N ASP A 279 18.81 -13.46 -7.97
CA ASP A 279 20.20 -13.85 -7.75
C ASP A 279 21.10 -12.62 -7.94
N GLN A 280 21.91 -12.30 -6.92
CA GLN A 280 22.84 -11.16 -6.95
C GLN A 280 24.20 -11.51 -7.55
N ASP A 281 24.58 -12.80 -7.54
CA ASP A 281 25.95 -13.23 -7.80
C ASP A 281 26.12 -13.88 -9.19
N ALA A 282 25.03 -13.95 -9.97
CA ALA A 282 25.05 -14.61 -11.26
C ALA A 282 25.85 -13.78 -12.31
N PRO A 283 26.91 -14.34 -12.93
CA PRO A 283 27.78 -13.61 -13.84
C PRO A 283 27.02 -13.11 -15.09
N GLY A 284 26.95 -11.79 -15.30
CA GLY A 284 26.31 -11.17 -16.47
C GLY A 284 24.90 -10.61 -16.22
N ILE A 285 24.39 -10.68 -14.99
CA ILE A 285 23.17 -9.95 -14.59
C ILE A 285 23.49 -8.46 -14.57
N ILE A 286 22.62 -7.66 -15.19
CA ILE A 286 22.81 -6.21 -15.24
C ILE A 286 22.29 -5.57 -13.97
N ALA A 287 23.16 -4.78 -13.34
CA ALA A 287 22.86 -4.10 -12.08
C ALA A 287 22.35 -5.08 -11.03
N ALA A 288 23.03 -6.22 -10.87
CA ALA A 288 22.68 -7.26 -9.91
C ALA A 288 22.60 -6.70 -8.47
N ASP A 289 23.42 -5.70 -8.18
CA ASP A 289 23.44 -4.95 -6.92
C ASP A 289 22.21 -4.03 -6.72
N GLU A 290 21.38 -3.78 -7.74
CA GLU A 290 20.08 -3.09 -7.60
C GLU A 290 18.94 -4.02 -7.13
N TYR A 291 19.16 -5.33 -7.13
CA TYR A 291 18.16 -6.33 -6.76
C TYR A 291 18.67 -7.25 -5.66
N ALA A 292 19.26 -6.65 -4.64
CA ALA A 292 19.83 -7.42 -3.56
C ALA A 292 18.78 -8.39 -2.98
N PHE A 293 18.92 -9.72 -3.12
CA PHE A 293 18.03 -10.70 -2.52
C PHE A 293 17.59 -10.30 -1.10
N GLY A 294 16.28 -10.28 -0.86
CA GLY A 294 15.71 -9.86 0.43
C GLY A 294 15.53 -8.36 0.59
N SER A 295 15.87 -7.55 -0.41
CA SER A 295 15.61 -6.10 -0.44
C SER A 295 14.18 -5.77 -0.84
N VAL A 296 13.76 -4.54 -0.54
CA VAL A 296 12.46 -4.00 -0.92
C VAL A 296 12.43 -3.64 -2.41
N PHE A 297 11.45 -4.18 -3.11
CA PHE A 297 10.98 -3.69 -4.41
C PHE A 297 9.61 -3.03 -4.24
N THR A 298 9.46 -1.82 -4.75
CA THR A 298 8.23 -1.04 -4.61
C THR A 298 7.47 -1.01 -5.92
N PHE A 299 6.17 -1.30 -5.92
CA PHE A 299 5.31 -1.12 -7.10
C PHE A 299 5.03 0.37 -7.33
N THR A 300 6.03 1.06 -7.88
CA THR A 300 6.05 2.50 -8.10
C THR A 300 6.62 2.82 -9.48
N GLU A 301 6.28 4.00 -10.00
CA GLU A 301 6.80 4.50 -11.28
C GLU A 301 8.33 4.49 -11.34
N GLN A 302 9.01 4.89 -10.27
CA GLN A 302 10.47 4.95 -10.20
C GLN A 302 11.08 3.55 -10.32
N ASP A 303 10.62 2.57 -9.52
CA ASP A 303 11.20 1.23 -9.60
C ASP A 303 10.84 0.52 -10.90
N PHE A 304 9.62 0.71 -11.42
CA PHE A 304 9.25 0.13 -12.70
C PHE A 304 10.02 0.75 -13.86
N ARG A 305 10.16 2.08 -13.92
CA ARG A 305 10.89 2.79 -14.97
C ARG A 305 12.40 2.55 -14.87
N ASP A 306 12.97 2.81 -13.70
CA ASP A 306 14.42 2.92 -13.54
C ASP A 306 15.07 1.55 -13.32
N ARG A 307 14.38 0.61 -12.65
CA ARG A 307 14.92 -0.74 -12.45
C ARG A 307 14.53 -1.70 -13.57
N ILE A 308 13.29 -1.76 -14.04
CA ILE A 308 12.87 -2.81 -15.02
C ILE A 308 12.32 -2.27 -16.36
N ASN A 309 12.52 -0.97 -16.65
CA ASN A 309 12.07 -0.29 -17.87
C ASN A 309 10.61 -0.63 -18.28
N SER A 310 9.70 -0.59 -17.31
CA SER A 310 8.31 -1.05 -17.42
C SER A 310 7.29 0.05 -17.10
N ASP A 311 6.11 -0.03 -17.70
CA ASP A 311 4.99 0.90 -17.47
C ASP A 311 4.15 0.43 -16.26
N ILE A 312 4.32 1.11 -15.11
CA ILE A 312 3.53 0.84 -13.91
C ILE A 312 2.03 1.12 -14.12
N GLY A 313 1.68 2.09 -14.97
CA GLY A 313 0.31 2.55 -15.16
C GLY A 313 -0.61 1.46 -15.74
N ARG A 314 -0.04 0.50 -16.46
CA ARG A 314 -0.74 -0.67 -17.01
C ARG A 314 -0.74 -1.87 -16.08
N TYR A 315 0.12 -1.88 -15.07
CA TYR A 315 0.28 -3.03 -14.18
C TYR A 315 -0.94 -3.19 -13.28
N SER A 316 -1.39 -4.43 -13.08
CA SER A 316 -2.60 -4.73 -12.30
C SER A 316 -2.39 -4.44 -10.81
N LEU A 317 -3.32 -3.69 -10.21
CA LEU A 317 -3.36 -3.44 -8.77
C LEU A 317 -3.43 -4.75 -7.98
N ALA A 318 -4.28 -5.68 -8.42
CA ALA A 318 -4.44 -6.97 -7.75
C ALA A 318 -3.18 -7.83 -7.80
N ARG A 319 -2.40 -7.75 -8.88
CA ARG A 319 -1.10 -8.42 -9.00
C ARG A 319 -0.06 -7.79 -8.08
N ALA A 320 0.01 -6.47 -7.99
CA ALA A 320 0.90 -5.78 -7.05
C ALA A 320 0.61 -6.21 -5.60
N VAL A 321 -0.67 -6.24 -5.22
CA VAL A 321 -1.11 -6.71 -3.89
C VAL A 321 -0.77 -8.19 -3.69
N MET A 322 -0.96 -9.04 -4.70
CA MET A 322 -0.59 -10.45 -4.57
C MET A 322 0.91 -10.64 -4.44
N ALA A 323 1.75 -9.89 -5.16
CA ALA A 323 3.20 -9.98 -5.02
C ALA A 323 3.63 -9.62 -3.59
N SER A 324 3.01 -8.58 -3.02
CA SER A 324 3.19 -8.18 -1.62
C SER A 324 2.69 -9.22 -0.60
N SER A 325 1.77 -10.10 -0.99
CA SER A 325 1.10 -11.09 -0.12
C SER A 325 1.47 -12.55 -0.46
N ALA A 326 2.45 -12.77 -1.34
CA ALA A 326 2.80 -14.09 -1.85
C ALA A 326 3.63 -14.86 -0.80
N PHE A 327 2.96 -15.30 0.26
CA PHE A 327 3.59 -16.05 1.34
C PHE A 327 4.31 -17.28 0.77
N PRO A 328 5.61 -17.46 1.08
CA PRO A 328 6.39 -18.62 0.63
C PRO A 328 5.66 -19.93 0.95
N LEU A 329 5.87 -20.97 0.14
CA LEU A 329 5.18 -22.28 0.18
C LEU A 329 3.78 -22.29 -0.46
N ILE A 330 2.94 -21.30 -0.15
CA ILE A 330 1.56 -21.26 -0.66
C ILE A 330 1.49 -20.62 -2.05
N PHE A 331 2.25 -19.54 -2.26
CA PHE A 331 2.22 -18.76 -3.48
C PHE A 331 3.62 -18.68 -4.09
N PRO A 332 3.80 -19.05 -5.37
CA PRO A 332 5.03 -18.77 -6.10
C PRO A 332 5.31 -17.27 -6.17
N SER A 333 6.59 -16.90 -6.27
CA SER A 333 7.02 -15.53 -6.55
C SER A 333 6.41 -15.04 -7.86
N GLN A 334 6.00 -13.77 -7.90
CA GLN A 334 5.59 -13.16 -9.16
C GLN A 334 6.81 -12.73 -9.97
N THR A 335 6.75 -13.08 -11.24
CA THR A 335 7.83 -12.84 -12.19
C THR A 335 7.55 -11.58 -13.00
N LEU A 336 8.53 -10.68 -13.01
CA LEU A 336 8.58 -9.47 -13.83
C LEU A 336 9.75 -9.61 -14.80
N GLN A 337 9.57 -9.23 -16.07
CA GLN A 337 10.66 -9.19 -17.03
C GLN A 337 11.43 -7.87 -16.89
N ASP A 338 12.76 -7.93 -16.92
CA ASP A 338 13.58 -6.73 -17.08
C ASP A 338 13.63 -6.35 -18.57
N HIS A 339 13.09 -5.16 -18.89
CA HIS A 339 13.04 -4.63 -20.25
C HIS A 339 14.14 -3.60 -20.54
N ARG A 340 15.13 -3.43 -19.65
CA ARG A 340 16.26 -2.54 -19.91
C ARG A 340 17.05 -3.03 -21.13
N PRO A 341 17.58 -2.14 -21.99
CA PRO A 341 18.27 -2.54 -23.22
C PRO A 341 19.40 -3.57 -23.02
N GLY A 342 20.14 -3.49 -21.91
CA GLY A 342 21.18 -4.46 -21.61
C GLY A 342 20.62 -5.83 -21.17
N ALA A 343 19.50 -5.87 -20.45
CA ALA A 343 18.90 -7.10 -19.93
C ALA A 343 18.25 -7.97 -21.02
N LEU A 344 18.20 -7.44 -22.25
CA LEU A 344 17.73 -8.12 -23.46
C LEU A 344 18.87 -8.71 -24.30
N GLN A 345 20.12 -8.63 -23.82
CA GLN A 345 21.27 -9.27 -24.46
C GLN A 345 21.32 -10.76 -24.12
N THR A 346 22.07 -11.54 -24.91
CA THR A 346 22.30 -12.96 -24.63
C THR A 346 23.08 -13.12 -23.33
N TYR A 347 22.44 -13.73 -22.35
CA TYR A 347 23.00 -14.11 -21.07
C TYR A 347 23.13 -15.63 -21.02
N CYS A 348 24.28 -16.16 -20.62
CA CYS A 348 24.49 -17.60 -20.50
C CYS A 348 25.07 -17.94 -19.13
N GLN A 349 24.50 -18.94 -18.46
CA GLN A 349 24.97 -19.43 -17.16
C GLN A 349 24.83 -20.96 -17.11
N ASP A 350 25.77 -21.62 -16.45
CA ASP A 350 25.64 -23.04 -16.15
C ASP A 350 24.47 -23.26 -15.18
N ASP A 351 23.62 -24.22 -15.47
CA ASP A 351 22.57 -24.63 -14.54
C ASP A 351 23.13 -25.46 -13.36
N ARG A 352 22.25 -25.96 -12.50
CA ARG A 352 22.65 -26.73 -11.30
C ARG A 352 23.35 -28.04 -11.66
N GLU A 353 23.16 -28.51 -12.89
CA GLU A 353 23.71 -29.73 -13.45
C GLU A 353 25.00 -29.45 -14.27
N GLY A 354 25.38 -28.18 -14.42
CA GLY A 354 26.59 -27.75 -15.14
C GLY A 354 26.39 -27.59 -16.65
N GLU A 355 25.15 -27.56 -17.15
CA GLU A 355 24.85 -27.29 -18.56
C GLU A 355 24.69 -25.78 -18.81
N LEU A 356 25.43 -25.27 -19.80
CA LEU A 356 25.33 -23.87 -20.21
C LEU A 356 23.93 -23.57 -20.79
N LYS A 357 23.15 -22.76 -20.08
CA LYS A 357 21.84 -22.26 -20.53
C LYS A 357 21.92 -20.79 -20.90
N CYS A 358 21.50 -20.47 -22.12
CA CYS A 358 21.43 -19.10 -22.62
C CYS A 358 19.99 -18.58 -22.71
N THR A 359 19.78 -17.32 -22.34
CA THR A 359 18.51 -16.59 -22.47
C THR A 359 18.78 -15.16 -22.97
N HIS A 360 17.84 -14.59 -23.71
CA HIS A 360 17.87 -13.17 -24.11
C HIS A 360 17.00 -12.30 -23.19
N LYS A 361 16.63 -12.82 -22.02
CA LYS A 361 15.71 -12.18 -21.09
C LYS A 361 16.19 -12.41 -19.66
N GLN A 362 16.29 -11.34 -18.90
CA GLN A 362 16.46 -11.36 -17.44
C GLN A 362 15.11 -11.09 -16.77
N TYR A 363 14.93 -11.64 -15.57
CA TYR A 363 13.69 -11.55 -14.82
C TYR A 363 13.98 -11.12 -13.39
N LEU A 364 13.07 -10.34 -12.82
CA LEU A 364 12.98 -10.04 -11.41
C LEU A 364 11.85 -10.86 -10.81
N HIS A 365 12.16 -11.64 -9.79
CA HIS A 365 11.15 -12.35 -9.00
C HIS A 365 10.88 -11.58 -7.72
N VAL A 366 9.61 -11.39 -7.39
CA VAL A 366 9.19 -10.72 -6.15
C VAL A 366 8.14 -11.55 -5.40
N PHE A 367 8.20 -11.54 -4.09
CA PHE A 367 7.29 -12.25 -3.21
C PHE A 367 7.05 -11.47 -1.92
N ASP A 368 6.24 -12.02 -1.01
CA ASP A 368 5.83 -11.45 0.27
C ASP A 368 6.67 -10.25 0.76
N GLY A 369 6.05 -9.07 0.83
CA GLY A 369 6.74 -7.86 1.29
C GLY A 369 7.15 -7.93 2.75
N GLY A 370 6.52 -8.81 3.55
CA GLY A 370 6.81 -8.99 4.97
C GLY A 370 8.29 -9.27 5.24
N ASN A 371 8.93 -10.07 4.39
CA ASN A 371 10.33 -10.49 4.54
C ASN A 371 11.33 -9.32 4.54
N SER A 372 11.15 -8.35 3.65
CA SER A 372 12.03 -7.17 3.54
C SER A 372 11.55 -6.00 4.39
N ASP A 373 10.24 -5.75 4.45
CA ASP A 373 9.61 -4.67 5.21
C ASP A 373 8.23 -5.11 5.70
N ASN A 374 8.11 -5.55 6.96
CA ASN A 374 6.80 -5.94 7.51
C ASN A 374 5.91 -4.76 7.91
N LEU A 375 6.45 -3.54 7.99
CA LEU A 375 5.72 -2.38 8.53
C LEU A 375 5.30 -1.36 7.45
N GLY A 376 5.96 -1.36 6.28
CA GLY A 376 5.81 -0.31 5.27
C GLY A 376 6.70 0.91 5.54
N LEU A 377 7.54 0.87 6.58
CA LEU A 377 8.35 2.01 7.00
C LEU A 377 9.58 2.24 6.12
N LYS A 378 10.13 1.20 5.45
CA LYS A 378 11.29 1.37 4.57
C LYS A 378 10.96 2.24 3.36
N SER A 379 9.77 2.07 2.78
CA SER A 379 9.33 2.90 1.64
C SER A 379 9.02 4.35 2.06
N ILE A 380 8.49 4.58 3.26
CA ILE A 380 8.33 5.94 3.80
C ILE A 380 9.70 6.60 4.00
N LYS A 381 10.65 5.87 4.60
CA LYS A 381 12.03 6.33 4.77
C LYS A 381 12.68 6.69 3.42
N ARG A 382 12.52 5.84 2.41
CA ARG A 382 12.97 6.13 1.03
C ARG A 382 12.30 7.39 0.46
N ALA A 383 10.99 7.55 0.63
CA ALA A 383 10.28 8.73 0.14
C ALA A 383 10.84 10.02 0.77
N LEU A 384 11.07 10.02 2.09
CA LEU A 384 11.66 11.14 2.81
C LEU A 384 13.08 11.46 2.32
N PHE A 385 13.93 10.45 2.10
CA PHE A 385 15.26 10.65 1.55
C PHE A 385 15.24 11.20 0.12
N GLN A 386 14.35 10.68 -0.74
CA GLN A 386 14.20 11.18 -2.10
C GLN A 386 13.77 12.64 -2.10
N MET A 387 12.75 13.00 -1.31
CA MET A 387 12.30 14.38 -1.19
C MET A 387 13.38 15.31 -0.63
N GLU A 388 14.17 14.86 0.34
CA GLU A 388 15.28 15.64 0.90
C GLU A 388 16.38 15.88 -0.14
N VAL A 389 16.78 14.84 -0.88
CA VAL A 389 17.78 14.94 -1.96
C VAL A 389 17.30 15.85 -3.09
N ASP A 390 16.02 15.76 -3.45
CA ASP A 390 15.41 16.58 -4.50
C ASP A 390 15.11 18.02 -4.04
N GLY A 391 15.36 18.37 -2.77
CA GLY A 391 15.04 19.69 -2.20
C GLY A 391 13.53 19.96 -2.06
N ARG A 392 12.71 18.90 -2.08
CA ARG A 392 11.24 18.93 -2.02
C ARG A 392 10.67 18.66 -0.62
N LEU A 393 11.50 18.27 0.34
CA LEU A 393 11.06 18.09 1.73
C LEU A 393 10.96 19.45 2.44
N THR A 394 9.99 20.27 2.04
CA THR A 394 9.80 21.66 2.52
C THR A 394 8.77 21.81 3.65
N HIS A 395 7.97 20.77 3.90
CA HIS A 395 6.85 20.78 4.86
C HIS A 395 7.31 21.07 6.30
N ASP A 396 6.62 21.98 7.01
CA ASP A 396 6.95 22.33 8.40
C ASP A 396 6.83 21.12 9.34
N ARG A 397 5.87 20.23 9.04
CA ARG A 397 5.46 19.12 9.88
C ARG A 397 5.37 17.86 9.04
N ILE A 398 5.80 16.76 9.64
CA ILE A 398 5.72 15.42 9.08
C ILE A 398 5.01 14.55 10.12
N VAL A 399 3.95 13.87 9.72
CA VAL A 399 3.24 12.92 10.58
C VAL A 399 3.36 11.55 9.95
N VAL A 400 3.81 10.56 10.72
CA VAL A 400 3.88 9.18 10.27
C VAL A 400 3.04 8.33 11.22
N LEU A 401 1.95 7.78 10.70
CA LEU A 401 1.11 6.83 11.41
C LEU A 401 1.47 5.41 10.97
N LEU A 402 1.59 4.47 11.91
CA LEU A 402 1.78 3.05 11.61
C LEU A 402 0.62 2.25 12.21
N VAL A 403 -0.07 1.47 11.38
CA VAL A 403 -1.04 0.46 11.84
C VAL A 403 -0.38 -0.90 11.75
N ASP A 404 -0.18 -1.53 12.89
CA ASP A 404 0.58 -2.76 13.02
C ASP A 404 -0.25 -3.87 13.69
N ALA A 405 -0.59 -4.87 12.91
CA ALA A 405 -1.31 -6.05 13.39
C ALA A 405 -0.37 -7.15 13.90
N PHE A 406 0.85 -6.81 14.37
CA PHE A 406 1.80 -7.75 14.93
C PHE A 406 1.24 -8.49 16.15
N THR A 407 1.42 -9.81 16.15
CA THR A 407 1.11 -10.70 17.26
C THR A 407 2.39 -11.33 17.74
N ARG A 408 2.60 -11.39 19.06
CA ARG A 408 3.82 -12.01 19.60
C ARG A 408 3.78 -13.53 19.34
N PRO A 409 4.79 -14.10 18.66
CA PRO A 409 4.88 -15.55 18.54
C PRO A 409 4.93 -16.17 19.95
N HIS A 410 4.10 -17.18 20.21
CA HIS A 410 4.11 -17.87 21.50
C HIS A 410 5.27 -18.88 21.59
N GLY A 411 5.92 -19.17 20.45
CA GLY A 411 6.91 -20.22 20.31
C GLY A 411 6.37 -21.61 20.63
N ALA A 412 7.25 -22.59 20.59
CA ALA A 412 6.96 -23.94 21.05
C ALA A 412 6.58 -23.96 22.55
N SER A 413 5.46 -24.60 22.88
CA SER A 413 5.07 -24.83 24.28
C SER A 413 6.13 -25.67 24.99
N ARG A 414 6.65 -25.17 26.13
CA ARG A 414 7.56 -25.93 27.01
C ARG A 414 6.90 -27.15 27.67
N LEU A 415 5.58 -27.24 27.62
CA LEU A 415 4.80 -28.34 28.17
C LEU A 415 4.50 -29.43 27.12
N SER A 416 4.84 -29.20 25.85
CA SER A 416 4.64 -30.16 24.78
C SER A 416 5.99 -30.71 24.31
N PRO A 417 6.24 -32.03 24.38
CA PRO A 417 7.46 -32.63 23.85
C PRO A 417 7.53 -32.58 22.31
N ASP A 418 6.38 -32.41 21.65
CA ASP A 418 6.29 -32.17 20.22
C ASP A 418 5.51 -30.85 19.97
N PRO A 419 6.15 -29.79 19.46
CA PRO A 419 5.48 -28.53 19.16
C PRO A 419 4.66 -28.59 17.87
N ARG A 420 4.74 -29.67 17.09
CA ARG A 420 3.99 -29.84 15.84
C ARG A 420 2.52 -30.13 16.15
N GLY A 421 1.63 -29.18 15.82
CA GLY A 421 0.19 -29.42 15.83
C GLY A 421 -0.25 -30.37 14.69
N THR A 422 -1.55 -30.63 14.54
CA THR A 422 -2.10 -31.51 13.49
C THR A 422 -1.83 -31.06 12.04
N VAL A 423 -1.42 -29.80 11.84
CA VAL A 423 -1.05 -29.21 10.54
C VAL A 423 0.48 -29.27 10.29
N GLY A 424 1.27 -29.70 11.27
CA GLY A 424 2.74 -29.81 11.21
C GLY A 424 3.27 -30.88 10.25
N LEU A 425 2.38 -31.59 9.52
CA LEU A 425 2.74 -32.49 8.43
C LEU A 425 2.82 -31.79 7.05
N LEU A 426 2.25 -30.59 6.93
CA LEU A 426 2.13 -29.85 5.66
C LEU A 426 2.93 -28.53 5.64
N LEU A 427 3.15 -27.91 6.80
CA LEU A 427 4.00 -26.72 6.97
C LEU A 427 4.85 -26.88 8.24
N ASP A 428 6.16 -26.68 8.12
CA ASP A 428 7.08 -26.73 9.26
C ASP A 428 6.90 -25.48 10.14
N ALA A 429 6.36 -25.67 11.34
CA ALA A 429 6.20 -24.61 12.33
C ALA A 429 7.55 -23.94 12.68
N ASN A 430 8.66 -24.67 12.62
CA ASN A 430 9.99 -24.10 12.91
C ASN A 430 10.43 -23.09 11.84
N LEU A 431 10.04 -23.30 10.57
CA LEU A 431 10.35 -22.36 9.49
C LEU A 431 9.57 -21.05 9.67
N SER A 432 8.30 -21.14 10.04
CA SER A 432 7.48 -19.95 10.36
C SER A 432 8.05 -19.19 11.56
N ASP A 433 8.38 -19.90 12.64
CA ASP A 433 8.92 -19.29 13.87
C ASP A 433 10.29 -18.61 13.63
N ALA A 434 11.13 -19.19 12.78
CA ALA A 434 12.41 -18.59 12.40
C ALA A 434 12.25 -17.32 11.57
N VAL A 435 11.32 -17.33 10.60
CA VAL A 435 10.97 -16.14 9.81
C VAL A 435 10.41 -15.06 10.73
N ASP A 436 9.44 -15.39 11.59
CA ASP A 436 8.82 -14.44 12.52
C ASP A 436 9.85 -13.82 13.48
N SER A 437 10.85 -14.58 13.94
CA SER A 437 11.92 -14.09 14.80
C SER A 437 12.83 -13.07 14.10
N LEU A 438 13.20 -13.32 12.83
CA LEU A 438 13.98 -12.37 12.03
C LEU A 438 13.18 -11.08 11.75
N LEU A 439 11.90 -11.23 11.42
CA LEU A 439 10.99 -10.11 11.20
C LEU A 439 10.84 -9.23 12.44
N GLN A 440 10.82 -9.84 13.63
CA GLN A 440 10.71 -9.12 14.90
C GLN A 440 11.91 -8.19 15.15
N ASN A 441 13.14 -8.62 14.83
CA ASN A 441 14.34 -7.79 14.99
C ASN A 441 14.34 -6.60 14.02
N ASN A 442 14.00 -6.84 12.76
CA ASN A 442 13.91 -5.78 11.75
C ASN A 442 12.81 -4.77 12.10
N ARG A 443 11.67 -5.26 12.60
CA ARG A 443 10.58 -4.43 13.13
C ARG A 443 11.06 -3.51 14.25
N ALA A 444 11.70 -4.05 15.28
CA ALA A 444 12.16 -3.26 16.44
C ALA A 444 13.13 -2.14 16.03
N LYS A 445 14.05 -2.43 15.11
CA LYS A 445 14.99 -1.44 14.58
C LYS A 445 14.28 -0.30 13.85
N LEU A 446 13.36 -0.60 12.93
CA LEU A 446 12.64 0.40 12.16
C LEU A 446 11.77 1.29 13.05
N LEU A 447 11.08 0.71 14.05
CA LEU A 447 10.32 1.48 15.03
C LEU A 447 11.23 2.47 15.78
N GLY A 448 12.39 2.02 16.27
CA GLY A 448 13.34 2.88 16.96
C GLY A 448 13.88 4.05 16.11
N GLU A 449 14.11 3.83 14.81
CA GLU A 449 14.52 4.91 13.90
C GLU A 449 13.43 6.00 13.78
N PHE A 450 12.18 5.60 13.59
CA PHE A 450 11.06 6.55 13.47
C PHE A 450 10.71 7.22 14.80
N ASP A 451 10.74 6.50 15.93
CA ASP A 451 10.58 7.06 17.27
C ASP A 451 11.63 8.15 17.54
N SER A 452 12.88 7.89 17.16
CA SER A 452 13.99 8.84 17.31
C SER A 452 13.90 10.03 16.33
N ALA A 453 13.12 9.92 15.26
CA ALA A 453 13.07 10.84 14.13
C ALA A 453 14.44 11.08 13.47
N ARG A 454 15.36 10.11 13.57
CA ARG A 454 16.69 10.16 12.96
C ARG A 454 16.88 8.96 12.04
N LEU A 455 16.58 9.16 10.76
CA LEU A 455 16.57 8.09 9.76
C LEU A 455 17.97 7.92 9.15
N ARG A 456 18.59 6.74 9.32
CA ARG A 456 19.98 6.48 8.90
C ARG A 456 20.03 5.65 7.63
N TRP A 457 20.97 5.88 6.71
CA TRP A 457 21.17 5.02 5.52
C TRP A 457 22.45 4.17 5.58
N THR A 458 23.21 4.26 6.67
CA THR A 458 24.50 3.56 6.82
C THR A 458 24.37 2.06 7.09
N ASP A 459 23.18 1.58 7.40
CA ASP A 459 22.98 0.26 7.96
C ASP A 459 22.77 -0.81 6.89
N GLY A 460 23.56 -0.73 5.82
CA GLY A 460 23.45 -1.63 4.68
C GLY A 460 22.57 -1.12 3.54
N ASP A 461 21.72 -0.11 3.77
CA ASP A 461 20.75 0.40 2.78
C ASP A 461 21.40 0.78 1.43
N CYS A 462 22.67 1.16 1.43
CA CYS A 462 23.45 1.52 0.24
C CYS A 462 24.62 0.58 -0.10
N LYS A 463 24.83 -0.50 0.68
CA LYS A 463 25.86 -1.49 0.40
C LYS A 463 25.37 -2.44 -0.71
N PRO A 464 26.22 -2.86 -1.66
CA PRO A 464 25.79 -3.74 -2.75
C PRO A 464 25.05 -5.00 -2.29
N GLU A 465 25.51 -5.65 -1.23
CA GLU A 465 24.98 -6.96 -0.80
C GLU A 465 23.62 -6.86 -0.10
N THR A 466 23.30 -5.68 0.45
CA THR A 466 22.12 -5.43 1.29
C THR A 466 21.34 -4.19 0.84
N ARG A 467 21.47 -3.81 -0.44
CA ARG A 467 20.96 -2.54 -0.95
C ARG A 467 19.45 -2.48 -0.88
N GLU A 468 18.93 -1.50 -0.15
CA GLU A 468 17.49 -1.21 -0.03
C GLU A 468 17.09 0.03 -0.85
N LEU A 469 18.01 0.97 -1.01
CA LEU A 469 17.79 2.22 -1.73
C LEU A 469 18.38 2.14 -3.15
N PRO A 470 17.77 2.78 -4.16
CA PRO A 470 18.34 2.83 -5.50
C PRO A 470 19.78 3.38 -5.49
N SER A 471 20.65 2.85 -6.36
CA SER A 471 22.06 3.30 -6.41
C SER A 471 22.20 4.80 -6.64
N THR A 472 21.32 5.41 -7.45
CA THR A 472 21.28 6.85 -7.72
C THR A 472 21.00 7.66 -6.46
N LEU A 473 20.05 7.22 -5.65
CA LEU A 473 19.73 7.85 -4.37
C LEU A 473 20.88 7.67 -3.38
N CYS A 474 21.48 6.49 -3.32
CA CYS A 474 22.64 6.23 -2.48
C CYS A 474 23.84 7.11 -2.82
N LYS A 475 24.11 7.32 -4.12
CA LYS A 475 25.14 8.24 -4.57
C LYS A 475 24.86 9.66 -4.07
N ALA A 476 23.64 10.16 -4.25
CA ALA A 476 23.28 11.49 -3.77
C ALA A 476 23.35 11.63 -2.23
N LEU A 477 22.96 10.60 -1.49
CA LEU A 477 23.10 10.56 -0.03
C LEU A 477 24.56 10.52 0.43
N SER A 478 25.45 9.86 -0.32
CA SER A 478 26.88 9.78 0.01
C SER A 478 27.61 11.11 -0.08
N GLU A 479 27.07 12.07 -0.82
CA GLU A 479 27.61 13.44 -0.93
C GLU A 479 27.26 14.31 0.29
N ARG A 480 26.41 13.83 1.19
CA ARG A 480 26.00 14.55 2.40
C ARG A 480 26.95 14.27 3.58
N PRO A 481 27.18 15.27 4.45
CA PRO A 481 28.14 15.15 5.56
C PRO A 481 27.64 14.25 6.69
N ASP A 482 26.34 14.31 7.00
CA ASP A 482 25.72 13.47 8.02
C ASP A 482 25.12 12.24 7.38
N ALA A 483 25.39 11.07 7.95
CA ALA A 483 24.88 9.80 7.44
C ALA A 483 23.44 9.47 7.93
N ALA A 484 22.67 10.53 8.21
CA ALA A 484 21.31 10.45 8.71
C ALA A 484 20.50 11.72 8.36
N LEU A 485 19.19 11.54 8.14
CA LEU A 485 18.23 12.63 8.05
C LEU A 485 17.66 12.90 9.45
N ASN A 486 17.96 14.07 10.00
CA ASN A 486 17.47 14.48 11.31
C ASN A 486 16.14 15.25 11.17
N LEU A 487 15.06 14.67 11.68
CA LEU A 487 13.71 15.23 11.63
C LEU A 487 13.14 15.48 13.04
N THR A 488 13.99 15.60 14.07
CA THR A 488 13.51 15.73 15.47
C THR A 488 12.57 16.91 15.70
N GLU A 489 12.74 17.99 14.93
CA GLU A 489 11.93 19.21 15.01
C GLU A 489 10.72 19.21 14.08
N ARG A 490 10.58 18.19 13.21
CA ARG A 490 9.57 18.17 12.13
C ARG A 490 8.69 16.93 12.12
N LEU A 491 9.16 15.77 12.60
CA LEU A 491 8.47 14.49 12.49
C LEU A 491 7.84 14.03 13.81
N VAL A 492 6.53 13.77 13.80
CA VAL A 492 5.81 12.99 14.81
C VAL A 492 5.53 11.60 14.26
N PHE A 493 5.92 10.57 15.00
CA PHE A 493 5.59 9.18 14.71
C PHE A 493 4.59 8.68 15.75
N TYR A 494 3.58 7.95 15.30
CA TYR A 494 2.64 7.27 16.18
C TYR A 494 2.27 5.90 15.62
N HIS A 495 2.39 4.88 16.45
CA HIS A 495 2.20 3.49 16.12
C HIS A 495 1.01 2.92 16.89
N PHE A 496 0.04 2.42 16.13
CA PHE A 496 -1.11 1.65 16.61
C PHE A 496 -0.83 0.16 16.48
N GLY A 497 -0.65 -0.52 17.61
CA GLY A 497 -0.51 -1.97 17.69
C GLY A 497 -1.31 -2.56 18.83
N PHE A 498 -1.35 -3.90 18.88
CA PHE A 498 -2.09 -4.61 19.93
C PHE A 498 -1.50 -4.39 21.32
N ASP A 499 -0.20 -4.09 21.42
CA ASP A 499 0.43 -3.76 22.70
C ASP A 499 -0.11 -2.43 23.27
N ASP A 500 -0.53 -1.48 22.42
CA ASP A 500 -1.06 -0.17 22.85
C ASP A 500 -2.45 -0.27 23.48
N VAL A 501 -3.19 -1.36 23.23
CA VAL A 501 -4.47 -1.67 23.90
C VAL A 501 -4.27 -1.78 25.42
N VAL A 502 -3.15 -2.36 25.85
CA VAL A 502 -2.78 -2.50 27.27
C VAL A 502 -2.19 -1.21 27.81
N ALA A 503 -1.45 -0.46 26.99
CA ALA A 503 -0.96 0.87 27.37
C ALA A 503 -2.13 1.85 27.62
N ALA A 504 -3.21 1.75 26.86
CA ALA A 504 -4.41 2.57 27.02
C ALA A 504 -5.19 2.27 28.31
N ASP A 505 -5.41 0.98 28.65
CA ASP A 505 -5.93 0.56 29.95
C ASP A 505 -5.40 -0.85 30.28
N PRO A 506 -4.67 -1.02 31.41
CA PRO A 506 -4.18 -2.34 31.83
C PRO A 506 -5.27 -3.43 31.94
N LYS A 507 -6.54 -3.05 32.14
CA LYS A 507 -7.68 -3.98 32.16
C LYS A 507 -7.90 -4.68 30.82
N HIS A 508 -7.38 -4.15 29.71
CA HIS A 508 -7.46 -4.80 28.40
C HIS A 508 -6.43 -5.91 28.17
N ALA A 509 -5.61 -6.28 29.17
CA ALA A 509 -4.72 -7.43 29.06
C ALA A 509 -5.39 -8.75 28.58
N PRO A 510 -6.64 -9.08 28.95
CA PRO A 510 -7.36 -10.23 28.38
C PRO A 510 -7.71 -10.05 26.90
N LEU A 511 -8.06 -8.84 26.46
CA LEU A 511 -8.32 -8.53 25.04
C LEU A 511 -7.04 -8.74 24.23
N LYS A 512 -5.91 -8.20 24.71
CA LYS A 512 -4.59 -8.42 24.11
C LYS A 512 -4.27 -9.90 23.91
N ARG A 513 -4.43 -10.72 24.96
CA ARG A 513 -4.18 -12.17 24.85
C ARG A 513 -5.03 -12.83 23.77
N LYS A 514 -6.27 -12.39 23.55
CA LYS A 514 -7.10 -12.90 22.45
C LYS A 514 -6.62 -12.40 21.09
N LEU A 515 -6.22 -11.13 20.98
CA LEU A 515 -5.65 -10.57 19.75
C LEU A 515 -4.41 -11.35 19.28
N ASP A 516 -3.54 -11.75 20.21
CA ASP A 516 -2.35 -12.56 19.91
C ASP A 516 -2.66 -13.98 19.39
N THR A 517 -3.89 -14.46 19.56
CA THR A 517 -4.30 -15.80 19.08
C THR A 517 -4.94 -15.77 17.70
N ILE A 518 -5.27 -14.58 17.17
CA ILE A 518 -5.85 -14.47 15.83
C ILE A 518 -4.77 -14.89 14.83
N PRO A 519 -4.99 -15.88 13.96
CA PRO A 519 -3.96 -16.36 13.04
C PRO A 519 -3.78 -15.44 11.84
N THR A 520 -2.57 -15.42 11.28
CA THR A 520 -2.31 -14.85 9.94
C THR A 520 -2.93 -15.78 8.89
N SER A 521 -3.96 -15.32 8.16
CA SER A 521 -4.64 -16.14 7.14
C SER A 521 -5.31 -15.30 6.04
N PHE A 522 -6.04 -15.94 5.12
CA PHE A 522 -6.86 -15.28 4.07
C PHE A 522 -8.37 -15.29 4.39
N LYS A 523 -8.73 -15.51 5.66
CA LYS A 523 -10.11 -15.46 6.17
C LYS A 523 -10.11 -14.94 7.60
N LEU A 524 -11.13 -14.17 7.97
CA LEU A 524 -11.25 -13.66 9.33
C LEU A 524 -12.60 -14.09 9.92
N ALA A 525 -12.56 -14.73 11.09
CA ALA A 525 -13.78 -15.11 11.79
C ALA A 525 -14.53 -13.87 12.30
N THR A 526 -15.86 -13.94 12.39
CA THR A 526 -16.67 -12.84 12.92
C THR A 526 -16.28 -12.47 14.37
N GLY A 527 -15.91 -13.46 15.18
CA GLY A 527 -15.42 -13.23 16.54
C GLY A 527 -14.11 -12.44 16.57
N ASP A 528 -13.17 -12.81 15.70
CA ASP A 528 -11.88 -12.11 15.60
C ASP A 528 -12.04 -10.68 15.09
N ALA A 529 -12.92 -10.47 14.11
CA ALA A 529 -13.26 -9.12 13.61
C ALA A 529 -13.75 -8.20 14.74
N ARG A 530 -14.63 -8.72 15.62
CA ARG A 530 -15.08 -7.96 16.80
C ARG A 530 -13.97 -7.61 17.77
N LEU A 531 -13.01 -8.52 17.99
CA LEU A 531 -11.85 -8.22 18.85
C LEU A 531 -10.98 -7.11 18.25
N LEU A 532 -10.84 -7.07 16.92
CA LEU A 532 -10.12 -6.00 16.23
C LEU A 532 -10.87 -4.67 16.33
N ASP A 533 -12.20 -4.67 16.21
CA ASP A 533 -13.01 -3.46 16.45
C ASP A 533 -12.83 -2.96 17.90
N GLU A 534 -12.91 -3.86 18.89
CA GLU A 534 -12.66 -3.54 20.31
C GLU A 534 -11.25 -2.97 20.54
N ALA A 535 -10.25 -3.45 19.82
CA ALA A 535 -8.88 -2.92 19.89
C ALA A 535 -8.78 -1.49 19.32
N VAL A 536 -9.42 -1.24 18.18
CA VAL A 536 -9.48 0.10 17.56
C VAL A 536 -10.19 1.08 18.50
N ASP A 537 -11.33 0.69 19.06
CA ASP A 537 -12.11 1.54 19.97
C ASP A 537 -11.38 1.82 21.29
N ALA A 538 -10.50 0.93 21.74
CA ALA A 538 -9.69 1.12 22.95
C ALA A 538 -8.56 2.15 22.76
N VAL A 539 -7.93 2.19 21.57
CA VAL A 539 -6.72 2.99 21.32
C VAL A 539 -7.05 4.30 20.60
N ILE A 540 -7.91 4.24 19.60
CA ILE A 540 -8.20 5.36 18.68
C ILE A 540 -9.45 6.10 19.15
N THR A 541 -9.25 6.85 20.24
CA THR A 541 -10.30 7.63 20.90
C THR A 541 -10.07 9.13 20.74
N PRO A 542 -11.14 9.96 20.77
CA PRO A 542 -10.98 11.42 20.72
C PRO A 542 -10.24 11.97 21.94
N THR A 543 -10.17 11.23 23.04
CA THR A 543 -9.46 11.63 24.26
C THR A 543 -7.99 11.19 24.28
N ASN A 544 -7.53 10.47 23.26
CA ASN A 544 -6.13 10.06 23.15
C ASN A 544 -5.22 11.30 23.03
N PRO A 545 -4.26 11.51 23.97
CA PRO A 545 -3.43 12.71 23.98
C PRO A 545 -2.58 12.88 22.73
N CYS A 546 -2.03 11.79 22.17
CA CYS A 546 -1.22 11.85 20.95
C CYS A 546 -2.07 12.25 19.74
N LEU A 547 -3.28 11.67 19.60
CA LEU A 547 -4.19 12.01 18.50
C LEU A 547 -4.67 13.46 18.59
N GLN A 548 -4.81 14.01 19.80
CA GLN A 548 -5.09 15.44 20.00
C GLN A 548 -3.92 16.34 19.54
N GLN A 549 -2.68 15.93 19.81
CA GLN A 549 -1.49 16.64 19.31
C GLN A 549 -1.43 16.59 17.78
N ILE A 550 -1.66 15.42 17.18
CA ILE A 550 -1.69 15.26 15.71
C ILE A 550 -2.80 16.12 15.11
N ARG A 551 -4.01 16.13 15.68
CA ARG A 551 -5.12 17.01 15.27
C ARG A 551 -4.71 18.48 15.30
N ALA A 552 -4.05 18.94 16.37
CA ALA A 552 -3.61 20.32 16.48
C ALA A 552 -2.55 20.68 15.41
N LEU A 553 -1.61 19.78 15.14
CA LEU A 553 -0.60 19.96 14.09
C LEU A 553 -1.23 20.00 12.69
N VAL A 554 -2.24 19.20 12.42
CA VAL A 554 -2.93 19.16 11.13
C VAL A 554 -3.78 20.41 10.90
N LEU A 555 -4.50 20.89 11.93
CA LEU A 555 -5.38 22.06 11.82
C LEU A 555 -4.63 23.40 11.78
N ALA A 556 -3.35 23.44 12.16
CA ALA A 556 -2.59 24.68 12.19
C ALA A 556 -2.27 25.17 10.76
N GLU A 557 -2.96 26.23 10.31
CA GLU A 557 -2.76 26.86 9.00
C GLU A 557 -1.51 27.76 8.93
N THR A 558 -0.99 28.18 10.09
CA THR A 558 0.26 28.96 10.21
C THR A 558 1.47 28.06 10.46
N ALA A 559 2.68 28.62 10.37
CA ALA A 559 3.90 27.91 10.77
C ALA A 559 3.78 27.48 12.23
N ALA A 560 4.15 26.23 12.51
CA ALA A 560 4.16 25.73 13.87
C ALA A 560 5.18 26.52 14.72
N ALA A 561 4.85 26.76 15.99
CA ALA A 561 5.85 27.21 16.94
C ALA A 561 6.99 26.17 17.01
N PRO A 562 8.27 26.57 17.19
CA PRO A 562 9.41 25.64 17.16
C PRO A 562 9.24 24.41 18.08
N GLU A 563 8.61 24.59 19.24
CA GLU A 563 8.42 23.51 20.23
C GLU A 563 7.19 22.62 19.98
N ALA A 564 6.32 22.95 19.04
CA ALA A 564 5.04 22.25 18.85
C ALA A 564 5.26 20.77 18.46
N VAL A 565 6.16 20.51 17.51
CA VAL A 565 6.48 19.15 17.08
C VAL A 565 7.24 18.37 18.16
N PRO A 566 8.34 18.89 18.75
CA PRO A 566 9.01 18.21 19.87
C PRO A 566 8.07 17.86 21.04
N THR A 567 7.14 18.76 21.37
CA THR A 567 6.13 18.52 22.41
C THR A 567 5.18 17.39 22.02
N ALA A 568 4.64 17.44 20.79
CA ALA A 568 3.77 16.39 20.27
C ALA A 568 4.46 15.02 20.26
N ARG A 569 5.72 14.96 19.81
CA ARG A 569 6.53 13.74 19.83
C ARG A 569 6.64 13.15 21.22
N LYS A 570 6.98 13.98 22.22
CA LYS A 570 7.10 13.53 23.61
C LYS A 570 5.79 12.97 24.14
N VAL A 571 4.66 13.65 23.89
CA VAL A 571 3.33 13.17 24.29
C VAL A 571 3.01 11.82 23.65
N CYS A 572 3.30 11.64 22.37
CA CYS A 572 3.08 10.37 21.68
C CYS A 572 3.93 9.23 22.26
N GLN A 573 5.22 9.48 22.51
CA GLN A 573 6.13 8.52 23.16
C GLN A 573 5.67 8.16 24.58
N ASP A 574 5.14 9.13 25.35
CA ASP A 574 4.61 8.89 26.69
C ASP A 574 3.33 8.03 26.65
N VAL A 575 2.46 8.22 25.64
CA VAL A 575 1.24 7.42 25.43
C VAL A 575 1.55 5.97 25.05
N GLU A 576 2.53 5.74 24.17
CA GLU A 576 2.95 4.39 23.79
C GLU A 576 3.71 3.67 24.92
N GLY A 577 4.24 4.44 25.88
CA GLY A 577 5.14 3.97 26.92
C GLY A 577 6.56 3.73 26.39
N ARG A 578 7.57 3.72 27.27
CA ARG A 578 8.94 3.38 26.88
C ARG A 578 8.99 1.95 26.35
N ARG A 579 9.01 1.81 25.03
CA ARG A 579 9.31 0.56 24.32
C ARG A 579 10.77 0.23 24.64
N ARG A 580 10.98 -0.70 25.58
CA ARG A 580 12.29 -1.25 25.90
C ARG A 580 12.60 -2.45 25.03
#